data_AF-A0A1R4EFP6-F1
#
_entry.id   AF-A0A1R4EFP6-F1
#
_cell.length_a   1.000
_cell.length_b   1.000
_cell.length_c   1.000
_cell.angle_alpha   90.00
_cell.angle_beta   90.00
_cell.angle_gamma   90.00
#
_symmetry.space_group_name_H-M   'P 1'
#
loop_
_entity.id
_entity.type
_entity.pdbx_description
1 polymer ?
#
loop_
_entity_poly.entity_id
_entity_poly.type
_entity_poly.pdbx_seq_one_letter_code
_entity_poly.pdbx_strand_id
1 'polypeptide(L)'
;MDNNRDIRQTSKLQEPDLKIPVSGMDSSRLQHSQLVTTGMGQSQLVISKQQEEALIRYNHITYLLYVLSYFTAGLLWIVPIIMNYARRQQAEHTWLATHFDWQIKTFWYSIVFAVIGIVMAVIGLGGLGLGVFSDSSNVALGSTGLAALGGLIFLFSFIWQIYRIVKGWIALTDKRPVQ
;
A
#
# COMPACT_ATOMS: atom_id res chain seq x y z
N MET A 1 4.82 54.42 -43.17
CA MET A 1 4.89 55.64 -42.34
C MET A 1 3.96 55.38 -41.17
N ASP A 2 4.34 55.30 -39.90
CA ASP A 2 5.58 55.50 -39.15
C ASP A 2 5.28 54.87 -37.76
N ASN A 3 6.03 53.84 -37.34
CA ASN A 3 6.93 53.88 -36.17
C ASN A 3 6.27 54.17 -34.81
N ASN A 4 6.30 53.18 -33.90
CA ASN A 4 6.98 53.39 -32.63
C ASN A 4 7.41 52.07 -31.98
N ARG A 5 8.72 51.83 -31.99
CA ARG A 5 9.42 50.97 -31.02
C ARG A 5 9.64 51.76 -29.72
N ASP A 6 10.20 51.10 -28.73
CA ASP A 6 10.48 51.58 -27.36
C ASP A 6 9.23 51.47 -26.48
N ILE A 7 9.22 50.70 -25.39
CA ILE A 7 10.06 50.97 -24.22
C ILE A 7 10.41 49.64 -23.52
N ARG A 8 11.65 49.14 -23.73
CA ARG A 8 12.33 48.34 -22.72
C ARG A 8 12.92 49.33 -21.72
N GLN A 9 12.34 49.46 -20.53
CA GLN A 9 13.04 50.03 -19.38
C GLN A 9 12.84 49.15 -18.16
N THR A 10 13.92 48.46 -17.83
CA THR A 10 14.16 47.69 -16.62
C THR A 10 14.02 48.59 -15.39
N SER A 11 12.99 48.35 -14.58
CA SER A 11 12.93 48.87 -13.21
C SER A 11 14.01 48.17 -12.38
N LYS A 12 15.19 48.79 -12.25
CA LYS A 12 16.19 48.38 -11.25
C LYS A 12 15.56 48.58 -9.87
N LEU A 13 15.33 47.49 -9.15
CA LEU A 13 14.92 47.54 -7.75
C LEU A 13 16.08 48.11 -6.93
N GLN A 14 15.83 49.27 -6.32
CA GLN A 14 16.72 49.93 -5.38
C GLN A 14 16.82 49.07 -4.11
N GLU A 15 18.02 48.57 -3.79
CA GLU A 15 18.25 47.88 -2.51
C GLU A 15 18.19 48.92 -1.36
N PRO A 16 17.44 48.65 -0.27
CA PRO A 16 17.40 49.54 0.89
C PRO A 16 18.69 49.44 1.71
N ASP A 17 19.43 50.55 1.78
CA ASP A 17 20.63 50.74 2.62
C ASP A 17 20.24 50.83 4.10
N LEU A 18 20.00 49.69 4.74
CA LEU A 18 19.62 49.60 6.13
C LEU A 18 20.86 49.57 7.04
N LYS A 19 21.53 50.71 7.21
CA LYS A 19 22.55 50.90 8.25
C LYS A 19 21.89 51.21 9.58
N ILE A 20 21.54 50.17 10.34
CA ILE A 20 21.07 50.32 11.71
C ILE A 20 22.29 50.40 12.65
N PRO A 21 22.53 51.52 13.34
CA PRO A 21 23.53 51.56 14.40
C PRO A 21 22.99 50.84 15.65
N VAL A 22 23.45 49.62 15.91
CA VAL A 22 23.22 48.93 17.19
C VAL A 22 24.10 49.61 18.25
N SER A 23 23.60 50.72 18.79
CA SER A 23 24.17 51.41 19.95
C SER A 23 23.39 50.98 21.19
N GLY A 24 24.11 50.49 22.20
CA GLY A 24 23.60 50.32 23.55
C GLY A 24 22.84 49.02 23.83
N MET A 25 23.50 47.88 23.70
CA MET A 25 22.97 46.63 24.26
C MET A 25 23.56 46.44 25.66
N ASP A 26 22.77 46.82 26.66
CA ASP A 26 23.01 46.64 28.08
C ASP A 26 23.41 45.18 28.39
N SER A 27 24.58 45.00 29.02
CA SER A 27 25.17 43.71 29.35
C SER A 27 24.34 42.89 30.34
N SER A 28 23.36 43.52 31.01
CA SER A 28 22.40 42.81 31.87
C SER A 28 21.39 41.97 31.09
N ARG A 29 21.06 42.31 29.82
CA ARG A 29 20.22 41.48 28.95
C ARG A 29 20.95 40.28 28.34
N LEU A 30 22.28 40.34 28.25
CA LEU A 30 23.08 39.25 27.70
C LEU A 30 23.17 38.05 28.65
N GLN A 31 23.03 38.24 29.97
CA GLN A 31 22.99 37.13 30.93
C GLN A 31 21.68 36.32 30.84
N HIS A 32 20.54 36.98 30.56
CA HIS A 32 19.27 36.28 30.38
C HIS A 32 19.17 35.52 29.05
N SER A 33 20.04 35.79 28.09
CA SER A 33 20.06 35.12 26.79
C SER A 33 21.01 33.93 26.70
N GLN A 34 21.66 33.53 27.80
CA GLN A 34 22.50 32.33 27.87
C GLN A 34 21.78 31.08 28.40
N LEU A 35 20.49 31.17 28.76
CA LEU A 35 19.70 30.02 29.23
C LEU A 35 18.96 29.26 28.12
N VAL A 36 19.22 29.57 26.85
CA VAL A 36 18.70 28.78 25.71
C VAL A 36 19.87 28.37 24.81
N THR A 37 20.79 27.60 25.40
CA THR A 37 21.74 26.78 24.65
C THR A 37 21.87 25.42 25.31
N THR A 38 20.75 24.74 25.54
CA THR A 38 20.80 23.28 25.66
C THR A 38 20.90 22.75 24.24
N GLY A 39 22.15 22.50 23.83
CA GLY A 39 22.44 21.78 22.61
C GLY A 39 21.69 20.46 22.61
N MET A 40 20.60 20.38 21.85
CA MET A 40 20.19 19.13 21.23
C MET A 40 21.15 18.88 20.10
N GLY A 41 22.39 18.54 20.50
CA GLY A 41 23.40 18.01 19.63
C GLY A 41 22.78 16.85 18.87
N GLN A 42 22.73 17.03 17.55
CA GLN A 42 22.81 16.00 16.53
C GLN A 42 23.03 14.62 17.13
N SER A 43 21.93 13.95 17.51
CA SER A 43 21.94 12.52 17.70
C SER A 43 22.00 11.95 16.29
N GLN A 44 23.20 11.95 15.70
CA GLN A 44 23.54 11.11 14.58
C GLN A 44 22.96 9.74 14.90
N LEU A 45 21.94 9.35 14.13
CA LEU A 45 21.17 8.12 14.23
C LEU A 45 22.07 6.91 13.84
N VAL A 46 23.23 6.78 14.45
CA VAL A 46 24.00 5.53 14.43
C VAL A 46 23.29 4.64 15.43
N ILE A 47 22.31 3.89 14.92
CA ILE A 47 21.59 2.87 15.68
C ILE A 47 22.66 2.01 16.38
N SER A 48 22.59 1.91 17.71
CA SER A 48 23.56 1.09 18.46
C SER A 48 23.52 -0.36 17.96
N LYS A 49 24.64 -1.08 17.96
CA LYS A 49 24.67 -2.50 17.51
C LYS A 49 23.57 -3.35 18.16
N GLN A 50 23.27 -3.08 19.43
CA GLN A 50 22.22 -3.75 20.17
C GLN A 50 20.81 -3.40 19.64
N GLN A 51 20.56 -2.14 19.27
CA GLN A 51 19.33 -1.75 18.58
C GLN A 51 19.29 -2.34 17.16
N GLU A 52 20.40 -2.35 16.41
CA GLU A 52 20.48 -2.93 15.07
C GLU A 52 20.11 -4.41 15.08
N GLU A 53 20.66 -5.20 16.02
CA GLU A 53 20.31 -6.60 16.21
C GLU A 53 18.84 -6.81 16.59
N ALA A 54 18.28 -5.91 17.41
CA ALA A 54 16.85 -5.94 17.76
C ALA A 54 15.95 -5.66 16.53
N LEU A 55 16.34 -4.70 15.68
CA LEU A 55 15.65 -4.39 14.43
C LEU A 55 15.74 -5.57 13.44
N ILE A 56 16.91 -6.20 13.31
CA ILE A 56 17.11 -7.38 12.45
C ILE A 56 16.26 -8.55 12.95
N ARG A 57 16.21 -8.79 14.28
CA ARG A 57 15.42 -9.86 14.89
C ARG A 57 13.91 -9.63 14.70
N TYR A 58 13.46 -8.39 14.85
CA TYR A 58 12.10 -7.99 14.56
C TYR A 58 11.76 -8.27 13.09
N ASN A 59 12.64 -7.89 12.16
CA ASN A 59 12.41 -8.08 10.73
C ASN A 59 12.32 -9.56 10.32
N HIS A 60 13.11 -10.45 10.95
CA HIS A 60 13.00 -11.89 10.75
C HIS A 60 11.66 -12.46 11.22
N ILE A 61 11.14 -11.98 12.36
CA ILE A 61 9.81 -12.36 12.84
C ILE A 61 8.74 -11.92 11.84
N THR A 62 8.84 -10.70 11.30
CA THR A 62 7.91 -10.21 10.26
C THR A 62 7.97 -11.05 8.99
N TYR A 63 9.16 -11.44 8.52
CA TYR A 63 9.29 -12.32 7.35
C TYR A 63 8.70 -13.71 7.59
N LEU A 64 8.90 -14.29 8.77
CA LEU A 64 8.29 -15.57 9.15
C LEU A 64 6.76 -15.46 9.14
N LEU A 65 6.21 -14.36 9.69
CA LEU A 65 4.78 -14.06 9.63
C LEU A 65 4.28 -13.87 8.19
N TYR A 66 5.05 -13.24 7.30
CA TYR A 66 4.71 -13.08 5.87
C TYR A 66 4.63 -14.43 5.13
N VAL A 67 5.51 -15.37 5.44
CA VAL A 67 5.47 -16.73 4.85
C VAL A 67 4.31 -17.54 5.43
N LEU A 68 4.08 -17.47 6.74
CA LEU A 68 2.95 -18.14 7.41
C LEU A 68 1.59 -17.68 6.90
N SER A 69 1.54 -16.45 6.41
CA SER A 69 0.28 -15.81 6.07
C SER A 69 -0.14 -16.00 4.61
N TYR A 70 0.80 -16.43 3.75
CA TYR A 70 0.46 -17.02 2.44
C TYR A 70 -0.47 -18.25 2.58
N PHE A 71 -0.53 -18.86 3.77
CA PHE A 71 -1.40 -19.98 4.12
C PHE A 71 -2.86 -19.60 4.45
N THR A 72 -3.28 -18.33 4.30
CA THR A 72 -4.56 -17.82 4.87
C THR A 72 -5.69 -17.48 3.89
N ALA A 73 -5.59 -17.84 2.60
CA ALA A 73 -6.70 -17.69 1.64
C ALA A 73 -7.37 -16.29 1.59
N GLY A 74 -6.60 -15.20 1.76
CA GLY A 74 -7.10 -13.83 1.69
C GLY A 74 -7.14 -13.06 3.01
N LEU A 75 -6.87 -13.70 4.15
CA LEU A 75 -6.93 -13.04 5.47
C LEU A 75 -5.88 -11.91 5.64
N LEU A 76 -4.75 -11.98 4.93
CA LEU A 76 -3.75 -10.91 4.89
C LEU A 76 -4.18 -9.63 4.18
N TRP A 77 -5.21 -9.69 3.35
CA TRP A 77 -5.57 -8.56 2.49
C TRP A 77 -6.21 -7.40 3.27
N ILE A 78 -6.44 -7.57 4.57
CA ILE A 78 -6.96 -6.56 5.49
C ILE A 78 -6.01 -5.35 5.59
N VAL A 79 -4.69 -5.55 5.67
CA VAL A 79 -3.75 -4.42 5.75
C VAL A 79 -3.69 -3.64 4.42
N PRO A 80 -3.50 -4.29 3.25
CA PRO A 80 -3.55 -3.61 1.95
C PRO A 80 -4.86 -2.87 1.69
N ILE A 81 -6.01 -3.45 2.03
CA ILE A 81 -7.31 -2.82 1.76
C ILE A 81 -7.50 -1.55 2.62
N ILE A 82 -7.10 -1.60 3.90
CA ILE A 82 -7.14 -0.43 4.77
C ILE A 82 -6.23 0.67 4.23
N MET A 83 -4.99 0.33 3.85
CA MET A 83 -4.05 1.30 3.26
C MET A 83 -4.61 1.91 1.96
N ASN A 84 -5.24 1.09 1.12
CA ASN A 84 -5.85 1.55 -0.12
C ASN A 84 -6.99 2.53 0.14
N TYR A 85 -7.93 2.22 1.03
CA TYR A 85 -9.00 3.16 1.37
C TYR A 85 -8.49 4.43 2.05
N ALA A 86 -7.51 4.31 2.95
CA ALA A 86 -6.95 5.46 3.68
C ALA A 86 -6.24 6.46 2.76
N ARG A 87 -5.56 5.97 1.70
CA ARG A 87 -4.79 6.82 0.77
C ARG A 87 -5.48 7.08 -0.56
N ARG A 88 -6.58 6.39 -0.88
CA ARG A 88 -7.35 6.59 -2.11
C ARG A 88 -7.76 8.06 -2.30
N GLN A 89 -8.27 8.70 -1.26
CA GLN A 89 -8.72 10.10 -1.32
C GLN A 89 -7.56 11.07 -1.62
N GLN A 90 -6.37 10.78 -1.11
CA GLN A 90 -5.18 11.61 -1.34
C GLN A 90 -4.64 11.48 -2.78
N ALA A 91 -5.01 10.41 -3.49
CA ALA A 91 -4.64 10.19 -4.87
C ALA A 91 -5.71 10.67 -5.85
N GLU A 92 -6.80 11.28 -5.38
CA GLU A 92 -7.87 11.82 -6.22
C GLU A 92 -7.29 12.82 -7.23
N HIS A 93 -7.81 12.77 -8.46
CA HIS A 93 -7.31 13.52 -9.62
C HIS A 93 -5.93 13.10 -10.16
N THR A 94 -5.37 11.98 -9.69
CA THR A 94 -4.15 11.38 -10.28
C THR A 94 -4.44 10.04 -10.95
N TRP A 95 -3.55 9.61 -11.85
CA TRP A 95 -3.62 8.27 -12.44
C TRP A 95 -3.49 7.15 -11.39
N LEU A 96 -2.96 7.45 -10.20
CA LEU A 96 -2.80 6.50 -9.11
C LEU A 96 -4.14 6.13 -8.45
N ALA A 97 -5.15 7.00 -8.49
CA ALA A 97 -6.50 6.69 -8.02
C ALA A 97 -7.07 5.43 -8.69
N THR A 98 -6.81 5.26 -9.98
CA THR A 98 -7.25 4.07 -10.73
C THR A 98 -6.63 2.78 -10.22
N HIS A 99 -5.41 2.82 -9.67
CA HIS A 99 -4.75 1.66 -9.09
C HIS A 99 -5.35 1.31 -7.73
N PHE A 100 -5.63 2.31 -6.91
CA PHE A 100 -6.35 2.11 -5.65
C PHE A 100 -7.73 1.50 -5.90
N ASP A 101 -8.50 2.05 -6.85
CA ASP A 101 -9.80 1.51 -7.25
C ASP A 101 -9.69 0.09 -7.81
N TRP A 102 -8.66 -0.20 -8.61
CA TRP A 102 -8.40 -1.54 -9.15
C TRP A 102 -8.14 -2.56 -8.04
N GLN A 103 -7.28 -2.21 -7.08
CA GLN A 103 -6.96 -3.09 -5.95
C GLN A 103 -8.17 -3.31 -5.04
N ILE A 104 -8.94 -2.24 -4.74
CA ILE A 104 -10.18 -2.32 -3.96
C ILE A 104 -11.20 -3.24 -4.65
N LYS A 105 -11.44 -3.08 -5.95
CA LYS A 105 -12.35 -3.95 -6.72
C LYS A 105 -11.89 -5.41 -6.69
N THR A 106 -10.59 -5.63 -6.86
CA THR A 106 -9.99 -6.97 -6.87
C THR A 106 -10.16 -7.67 -5.51
N PHE A 107 -10.04 -6.92 -4.41
CA PHE A 107 -10.38 -7.42 -3.08
C PHE A 107 -11.86 -7.86 -2.98
N TRP A 108 -12.81 -7.01 -3.37
CA TRP A 108 -14.23 -7.36 -3.29
C TRP A 108 -14.61 -8.57 -4.15
N TYR A 109 -14.05 -8.66 -5.37
CA TYR A 109 -14.22 -9.86 -6.19
C TYR A 109 -13.66 -11.11 -5.52
N SER A 110 -12.51 -11.01 -4.85
CA SER A 110 -11.92 -12.15 -4.13
C SER A 110 -12.81 -12.66 -2.99
N ILE A 111 -13.53 -11.76 -2.29
CA ILE A 111 -14.52 -12.14 -1.27
C ILE A 111 -15.67 -12.93 -1.90
N VAL A 112 -16.17 -12.50 -3.07
CA VAL A 112 -17.21 -13.24 -3.80
C VAL A 112 -16.73 -14.63 -4.20
N PHE A 113 -15.53 -14.74 -4.79
CA PHE A 113 -14.94 -16.04 -5.13
C PHE A 113 -14.71 -16.91 -3.90
N ALA A 114 -14.32 -16.34 -2.76
CA ALA A 114 -14.15 -17.08 -1.51
C ALA A 114 -15.48 -17.63 -1.00
N VAL A 115 -16.56 -16.85 -1.01
CA VAL A 115 -17.90 -17.30 -0.62
C VAL A 115 -18.39 -18.41 -1.55
N ILE A 116 -18.24 -18.25 -2.86
CA ILE A 116 -18.58 -19.29 -3.85
C ILE A 116 -17.75 -20.55 -3.58
N GLY A 117 -16.45 -20.40 -3.32
CA GLY A 117 -15.56 -21.50 -2.99
C GLY A 117 -15.98 -22.26 -1.73
N ILE A 118 -16.40 -21.54 -0.68
CA ILE A 118 -16.91 -22.15 0.57
C ILE A 118 -18.22 -22.91 0.29
N VAL A 119 -19.16 -22.31 -0.45
CA VAL A 119 -20.44 -22.98 -0.80
C VAL A 119 -20.16 -24.25 -1.61
N MET A 120 -19.30 -24.18 -2.62
CA MET A 120 -18.89 -25.33 -3.42
C MET A 120 -18.16 -26.38 -2.58
N ALA A 121 -17.32 -25.96 -1.62
CA ALA A 121 -16.66 -26.87 -0.70
C ALA A 121 -17.67 -27.57 0.23
N VAL A 122 -18.66 -26.86 0.78
CA VAL A 122 -19.72 -27.46 1.62
C VAL A 122 -20.57 -28.44 0.82
N ILE A 123 -20.94 -28.11 -0.41
CA ILE A 123 -21.70 -29.03 -1.28
C ILE A 123 -20.83 -30.23 -1.69
N GLY A 124 -19.57 -30.00 -2.05
CA GLY A 124 -18.61 -31.02 -2.46
C GLY A 124 -18.24 -31.97 -1.33
N LEU A 125 -17.88 -31.45 -0.16
CA LEU A 125 -17.59 -32.24 1.05
C LEU A 125 -18.85 -32.85 1.68
N GLY A 126 -20.01 -32.18 1.60
CA GLY A 126 -21.28 -32.76 2.03
C GLY A 126 -21.69 -33.94 1.17
N GLY A 127 -21.55 -33.83 -0.15
CA GLY A 127 -21.80 -34.91 -1.10
C GLY A 127 -20.76 -36.04 -1.03
N LEU A 128 -19.46 -35.71 -0.93
CA LEU A 128 -18.38 -36.70 -0.75
C LEU A 128 -18.45 -37.38 0.62
N GLY A 129 -18.72 -36.62 1.68
CA GLY A 129 -18.82 -37.10 3.05
C GLY A 129 -19.96 -38.10 3.20
N LEU A 130 -21.15 -37.80 2.67
CA LEU A 130 -22.28 -38.74 2.66
C LEU A 130 -22.06 -39.91 1.67
N GLY A 131 -21.38 -39.67 0.55
CA GLY A 131 -21.11 -40.68 -0.47
C GLY A 131 -20.14 -41.77 -0.02
N VAL A 132 -19.12 -41.43 0.77
CA VAL A 132 -18.16 -42.39 1.36
C VAL A 132 -18.83 -43.38 2.31
N PHE A 133 -19.98 -43.02 2.91
CA PHE A 133 -20.75 -43.90 3.78
C PHE A 133 -21.94 -44.58 3.08
N SER A 134 -22.14 -44.36 1.77
CA SER A 134 -23.25 -44.96 1.03
C SER A 134 -22.75 -46.07 0.09
N ASP A 135 -23.27 -47.29 0.22
CA ASP A 135 -22.96 -48.45 -0.63
C ASP A 135 -23.54 -48.33 -2.07
N SER A 136 -23.68 -47.12 -2.60
CA SER A 136 -24.34 -46.85 -3.87
C SER A 136 -23.39 -46.22 -4.89
N SER A 137 -23.16 -46.92 -6.00
CA SER A 137 -22.24 -46.52 -7.08
C SER A 137 -22.60 -45.17 -7.72
N ASN A 138 -23.87 -44.76 -7.69
CA ASN A 138 -24.36 -43.52 -8.28
C ASN A 138 -23.94 -42.26 -7.48
N VAL A 139 -23.78 -42.37 -6.16
CA VAL A 139 -23.42 -41.24 -5.28
C VAL A 139 -21.92 -40.93 -5.36
N ALA A 140 -21.09 -41.96 -5.59
CA ALA A 140 -19.66 -41.81 -5.81
C ALA A 140 -19.34 -41.10 -7.15
N LEU A 141 -20.08 -41.40 -8.23
CA LEU A 141 -19.85 -40.76 -9.54
C LEU A 141 -20.21 -39.27 -9.55
N GLY A 142 -21.35 -38.91 -8.93
CA GLY A 142 -21.82 -37.52 -8.85
C GLY A 142 -20.91 -36.63 -8.01
N SER A 143 -20.44 -37.13 -6.86
CA SER A 143 -19.57 -36.38 -5.94
C SER A 143 -18.16 -36.17 -6.50
N THR A 144 -17.60 -37.16 -7.20
CA THR A 144 -16.28 -37.05 -7.85
C THR A 144 -16.32 -36.06 -9.02
N GLY A 145 -17.40 -36.07 -9.82
CA GLY A 145 -17.60 -35.11 -10.91
C GLY A 145 -17.75 -33.67 -10.40
N LEU A 146 -18.51 -33.47 -9.31
CA LEU A 146 -18.66 -32.16 -8.69
C LEU A 146 -17.34 -31.64 -8.09
N ALA A 147 -16.55 -32.53 -7.46
CA ALA A 147 -15.24 -32.16 -6.91
C ALA A 147 -14.24 -31.76 -8.00
N ALA A 148 -14.20 -32.48 -9.12
CA ALA A 148 -13.37 -32.13 -10.28
C ALA A 148 -13.77 -30.78 -10.89
N LEU A 149 -15.07 -30.54 -11.05
CA LEU A 149 -15.62 -29.24 -11.50
C LEU A 149 -15.28 -28.10 -10.52
N GLY A 150 -15.42 -28.34 -9.21
CA GLY A 150 -15.04 -27.40 -8.18
C GLY A 150 -13.55 -27.04 -8.25
N GLY A 151 -12.68 -28.04 -8.43
CA GLY A 151 -11.24 -27.84 -8.62
C GLY A 151 -10.90 -27.00 -9.85
N LEU A 152 -11.56 -27.25 -10.98
CA LEU A 152 -11.41 -26.45 -12.21
C LEU A 152 -11.82 -24.99 -12.00
N ILE A 153 -12.94 -24.74 -11.31
CA ILE A 153 -13.40 -23.38 -10.97
C ILE A 153 -12.41 -22.67 -10.05
N PHE A 154 -11.84 -23.39 -9.07
CA PHE A 154 -10.80 -22.85 -8.19
C PHE A 154 -9.54 -22.47 -8.97
N LEU A 155 -9.07 -23.35 -9.86
CA LEU A 155 -7.90 -23.09 -10.69
C LEU A 155 -8.11 -21.86 -11.58
N PHE A 156 -9.27 -21.78 -12.25
CA PHE A 156 -9.64 -20.62 -13.05
C PHE A 156 -9.65 -19.32 -12.23
N SER A 157 -10.25 -19.36 -11.03
CA SER A 157 -10.31 -18.20 -10.13
C SER A 157 -8.93 -17.75 -9.67
N PHE A 158 -8.03 -18.71 -9.42
CA PHE A 158 -6.64 -18.43 -9.05
C PHE A 158 -5.85 -17.78 -10.19
N ILE A 159 -5.97 -18.33 -11.40
CA ILE A 159 -5.36 -17.77 -12.62
C ILE A 159 -5.89 -16.35 -12.86
N TRP A 160 -7.21 -16.15 -12.74
CA TRP A 160 -7.83 -14.84 -12.88
C TRP A 160 -7.27 -13.82 -11.89
N GLN A 161 -7.03 -14.21 -10.63
CA GLN A 161 -6.41 -13.32 -9.65
C GLN A 161 -4.98 -12.93 -10.01
N ILE A 162 -4.16 -13.90 -10.45
CA ILE A 162 -2.80 -13.62 -10.89
C ILE A 162 -2.82 -12.63 -12.06
N TYR A 163 -3.66 -12.87 -13.05
CA TYR A 163 -3.84 -11.96 -14.19
C TYR A 163 -4.17 -10.54 -13.74
N ARG A 164 -5.10 -10.37 -12.80
CA ARG A 164 -5.52 -9.05 -12.29
C ARG A 164 -4.38 -8.31 -11.58
N ILE A 165 -3.58 -9.02 -10.80
CA ILE A 165 -2.40 -8.46 -10.11
C ILE A 165 -1.36 -8.03 -11.13
N VAL A 166 -1.02 -8.91 -12.08
CA VAL A 166 -0.03 -8.64 -13.14
C VAL A 166 -0.45 -7.44 -14.00
N LYS A 167 -1.72 -7.39 -14.43
CA LYS A 167 -2.24 -6.26 -15.21
C LYS A 167 -2.09 -4.93 -14.45
N GLY A 168 -2.42 -4.93 -13.16
CA GLY A 168 -2.26 -3.76 -12.28
C GLY A 168 -0.80 -3.35 -12.11
N TRP A 169 0.11 -4.31 -11.98
CA TRP A 169 1.55 -4.06 -11.85
C TRP A 169 2.19 -3.52 -13.12
N ILE A 170 1.84 -4.09 -14.28
CA ILE A 170 2.35 -3.59 -15.57
C ILE A 170 1.92 -2.13 -15.77
N ALA A 171 0.67 -1.79 -15.47
CA ALA A 171 0.19 -0.42 -15.57
C ALA A 171 0.91 0.55 -14.60
N LEU A 172 1.24 0.07 -13.40
CA LEU A 172 1.98 0.86 -12.40
C LEU A 172 3.40 1.17 -12.88
N THR A 173 4.09 0.15 -13.43
CA THR A 173 5.44 0.30 -14.00
C THR A 173 5.44 1.25 -15.20
N ASP A 174 4.40 1.17 -16.02
CA ASP A 174 4.22 2.03 -17.20
C ASP A 174 3.71 3.44 -16.85
N LYS A 175 3.51 3.77 -15.56
CA LYS A 175 2.96 5.04 -15.05
C LYS A 175 1.66 5.45 -15.74
N ARG A 176 0.84 4.47 -16.11
CA ARG A 176 -0.42 4.67 -16.86
C ARG A 176 -1.61 4.24 -16.00
N PRO A 177 -2.78 4.89 -16.13
CA PRO A 177 -3.97 4.48 -15.39
C PRO A 177 -4.41 3.06 -15.76
N VAL A 178 -4.98 2.34 -14.79
CA VAL A 178 -5.58 1.01 -15.03
C VAL A 178 -6.99 1.19 -15.58
N GLN A 179 -7.28 0.53 -16.70
CA GLN A 179 -8.61 0.41 -17.30
C GLN A 179 -9.22 -0.97 -17.06
#